data_AF-A0A2E7LG57-F1
#
_entry.id   AF-A0A2E7LG57-F1
#
_cell.length_a   1.000
_cell.length_b   1.000
_cell.length_c   1.000
_cell.angle_alpha   90.00
_cell.angle_beta   90.00
_cell.angle_gamma   90.00
#
_symmetry.space_group_name_H-M   'P 1'
#
loop_
_entity.id
_entity.type
_entity.pdbx_description
1 polymer ?
#
loop_
_entity_poly.entity_id
_entity_poly.type
_entity_poly.pdbx_seq_one_letter_code
_entity_poly.pdbx_strand_id
1 'polypeptide(L)' 'QYPGIVCMSLNVAKVLCMAGIAVAVLVFLLFFLDLVLGFISPGLAPFKQASLFLDIAFVLSAAGLGTLSWFTLKEQD' A
#
# COMPACT_ATOMS: atom_id res chain seq x y z
N GLN A 1 20.16 -25.55 -13.81
CA GLN A 1 19.02 -25.29 -14.72
C GLN A 1 17.79 -26.01 -14.16
N TYR A 2 17.01 -25.40 -13.26
CA TYR A 2 15.79 -26.01 -12.70
C TYR A 2 14.55 -25.28 -13.26
N PRO A 3 14.00 -25.71 -14.42
CA PRO A 3 12.89 -25.02 -15.07
C PRO A 3 11.63 -24.89 -14.19
N GLY A 4 11.46 -25.75 -13.19
CA GLY A 4 10.32 -25.69 -12.26
C GLY A 4 10.35 -24.54 -11.24
N ILE A 5 11.54 -24.10 -10.81
CA ILE A 5 11.65 -23.03 -9.80
C ILE A 5 11.28 -21.66 -10.39
N VAL A 6 11.59 -21.44 -11.67
CA VAL A 6 11.33 -20.18 -12.37
C VAL A 6 9.82 -19.96 -12.57
N CYS A 7 9.08 -20.99 -13.01
CA CYS A 7 7.62 -20.90 -13.15
C CYS A 7 6.89 -20.70 -11.81
N MET A 8 7.40 -21.30 -10.73
CA MET A 8 6.86 -21.09 -9.37
C MET A 8 7.12 -19.66 -8.88
N SER A 9 8.33 -19.14 -9.11
CA SER A 9 8.73 -17.78 -8.72
C SER A 9 7.95 -16.70 -9.48
N LEU A 10 7.65 -16.94 -10.78
CA LEU A 10 6.83 -16.02 -11.59
C LEU A 10 5.39 -15.90 -11.06
N ASN A 11 4.77 -17.01 -10.66
CA ASN A 11 3.44 -16.99 -10.04
C ASN A 11 3.46 -16.29 -8.69
N VAL A 12 4.46 -16.56 -7.85
CA VAL A 12 4.62 -15.89 -6.55
C VAL A 12 4.78 -14.38 -6.74
N ALA A 13 5.53 -13.94 -7.75
CA ALA A 13 5.70 -12.52 -8.07
C ALA A 13 4.38 -11.84 -8.49
N LYS A 14 3.57 -12.47 -9.35
CA LYS A 14 2.23 -11.96 -9.73
C LYS A 14 1.31 -11.83 -8.51
N VAL A 15 1.31 -12.83 -7.62
CA VAL A 15 0.51 -12.80 -6.38
C VAL A 15 0.98 -11.71 -5.43
N LEU A 16 2.29 -11.56 -5.24
CA LEU A 16 2.85 -10.51 -4.38
C LEU A 16 2.49 -9.11 -4.89
N CYS A 17 2.47 -8.92 -6.21
CA CYS A 17 2.11 -7.67 -6.86
C CYS A 17 0.62 -7.32 -6.66
N MET A 18 -0.28 -8.28 -6.86
CA MET A 18 -1.71 -8.11 -6.55
C MET A 18 -1.96 -7.82 -5.06
N ALA A 19 -1.25 -8.52 -4.17
CA ALA A 19 -1.30 -8.27 -2.73
C ALA A 19 -0.76 -6.87 -2.38
N GLY A 20 0.32 -6.43 -3.03
CA GLY A 20 0.90 -5.09 -2.85
C GLY A 20 -0.08 -3.97 -3.20
N ILE A 21 -0.82 -4.10 -4.31
CA ILE A 21 -1.89 -3.15 -4.66
C ILE A 21 -3.01 -3.18 -3.62
N ALA A 22 -3.47 -4.37 -3.23
CA ALA A 22 -4.54 -4.50 -2.23
C ALA A 22 -4.16 -3.84 -0.90
N VAL A 23 -2.94 -4.06 -0.42
CA VAL A 23 -2.41 -3.44 0.80
C VAL A 23 -2.26 -1.93 0.62
N ALA A 24 -1.73 -1.45 -0.52
CA ALA A 24 -1.60 -0.02 -0.79
C ALA A 24 -2.96 0.70 -0.75
N VAL A 25 -4.01 0.10 -1.32
CA VAL A 25 -5.37 0.64 -1.28
C VAL A 25 -5.92 0.63 0.14
N LEU A 26 -5.80 -0.48 0.88
CA LEU A 26 -6.29 -0.58 2.26
C LEU A 26 -5.64 0.47 3.17
N VAL A 27 -4.31 0.60 3.06
CA VAL A 27 -3.49 1.54 3.80
C VAL A 27 -3.90 2.97 3.47
N PHE A 28 -4.00 3.31 2.17
CA PHE A 28 -4.43 4.63 1.74
C PHE A 28 -5.80 4.99 2.32
N LEU A 29 -6.75 4.06 2.31
CA LEU A 29 -8.10 4.26 2.83
C LEU A 29 -8.12 4.46 4.36
N LEU A 30 -7.35 3.67 5.10
CA LEU A 30 -7.25 3.77 6.55
C LEU A 30 -6.62 5.09 6.99
N PHE A 31 -5.50 5.48 6.37
CA PHE A 31 -4.80 6.72 6.67
C PHE A 31 -5.58 7.95 6.22
N PHE A 32 -6.16 7.92 5.02
CA PHE A 32 -7.04 9.01 4.57
C PHE A 32 -8.24 9.21 5.50
N LEU A 33 -8.83 8.12 6.01
CA LEU A 33 -9.93 8.20 6.96
C LEU A 33 -9.46 8.72 8.32
N ASP A 34 -8.27 8.32 8.79
CA ASP A 34 -7.66 8.85 10.02
C ASP A 34 -7.36 10.36 9.90
N LEU A 35 -6.88 10.82 8.74
CA LEU A 35 -6.65 12.25 8.44
C LEU A 35 -7.95 13.05 8.53
N VAL A 36 -9.00 12.56 7.87
CA VAL A 36 -10.32 13.20 7.85
C VAL A 36 -10.87 13.23 9.27
N LEU A 37 -10.94 12.09 9.96
CA LEU A 37 -11.46 12.00 11.32
C LEU A 37 -10.66 12.83 12.33
N GLY A 38 -9.33 12.91 12.16
CA GLY A 38 -8.44 13.76 12.94
C GLY A 38 -8.69 15.25 12.74
N PHE A 39 -9.10 15.67 11.53
CA PHE A 39 -9.40 17.08 11.22
C PHE A 39 -10.76 17.55 11.75
N ILE A 40 -11.77 16.67 11.72
CA ILE A 40 -13.13 16.99 12.22
C ILE A 40 -13.30 16.77 13.74
N SER A 41 -12.58 15.84 14.36
CA SER A 41 -12.77 15.53 15.78
C SER A 41 -11.48 15.07 16.49
N PRO A 42 -10.69 16.01 17.06
CA PRO A 42 -9.43 15.69 17.75
C PRO A 42 -9.61 14.92 19.07
N GLY A 43 -10.85 14.63 19.50
CA GLY A 43 -11.17 13.87 20.71
C GLY A 43 -11.37 12.37 20.48
N LEU A 44 -11.69 11.93 19.26
CA LEU A 44 -11.95 10.52 18.91
C LEU A 44 -10.82 9.88 18.10
N ALA A 45 -9.81 10.64 17.67
CA ALA A 45 -8.70 10.13 16.89
C ALA A 45 -7.80 9.22 17.75
N PRO A 46 -7.69 7.91 17.44
CA PRO A 46 -6.91 6.96 18.23
C PRO A 46 -5.38 7.21 18.15
N PHE A 47 -4.93 8.03 17.19
CA PHE A 47 -3.51 8.34 16.94
C PHE A 47 -3.08 9.75 17.41
N LYS A 48 -3.64 10.25 18.52
CA LYS A 48 -3.37 11.61 19.06
C LYS A 48 -1.94 11.84 19.61
N GLN A 49 -0.91 11.18 19.07
CA GLN A 49 0.47 11.42 19.46
C GLN A 49 1.53 11.27 18.36
N ALA A 50 1.18 10.96 17.10
CA ALA A 50 2.19 10.66 16.06
C ALA A 50 2.30 11.66 14.88
N SER A 51 1.47 12.71 14.82
CA SER A 51 1.51 13.81 13.83
C SER A 51 0.84 13.52 12.48
N LEU A 52 0.12 14.53 11.95
CA LEU A 52 -0.31 14.62 10.54
C LEU A 52 0.80 14.24 9.55
N PHE A 53 2.05 14.42 9.97
CA PHE A 53 3.26 14.04 9.24
C PHE A 53 3.33 12.55 8.91
N LEU A 54 2.93 11.67 9.83
CA LEU A 54 2.93 10.22 9.61
C LEU A 54 1.87 9.84 8.58
N ASP A 55 0.70 10.45 8.69
CA ASP A 55 -0.41 10.25 7.77
C ASP A 55 -0.05 10.65 6.33
N ILE A 56 0.52 11.85 6.17
CA ILE A 56 1.02 12.35 4.87
C ILE A 56 2.12 11.44 4.31
N ALA A 57 3.08 11.01 5.14
CA ALA A 57 4.16 10.13 4.71
C ALA A 57 3.63 8.74 4.28
N PHE A 58 2.60 8.24 4.96
CA PHE A 58 1.99 6.96 4.63
C PHE A 58 1.15 7.04 3.36
N VAL A 59 0.41 8.13 3.15
CA VAL A 59 -0.32 8.40 1.89
C VAL A 59 0.64 8.50 0.70
N LEU A 60 1.75 9.21 0.85
CA LEU A 60 2.78 9.32 -0.21
C LEU A 60 3.44 7.97 -0.51
N SER A 61 3.78 7.18 0.51
CA SER A 61 4.37 5.87 0.32
C SER A 61 3.39 4.86 -0.28
N ALA A 62 2.11 4.89 0.10
CA ALA A 62 1.06 4.07 -0.50
C ALA A 62 0.85 4.38 -1.98
N ALA A 63 0.87 5.67 -2.37
CA ALA A 63 0.84 6.06 -3.78
C ALA A 63 2.08 5.55 -4.54
N GLY A 64 3.27 5.67 -3.95
CA GLY A 64 4.51 5.11 -4.50
C GLY A 64 4.43 3.59 -4.70
N LEU A 65 4.00 2.84 -3.68
CA LEU A 65 3.85 1.39 -3.76
C LEU A 65 2.81 0.98 -4.80
N GLY A 66 1.67 1.66 -4.88
CA GLY A 66 0.64 1.41 -5.88
C GLY A 66 1.14 1.65 -7.31
N THR A 67 1.86 2.74 -7.55
CA THR A 67 2.44 3.03 -8.87
C THR A 67 3.50 2.00 -9.27
N LEU A 68 4.43 1.65 -8.38
CA LEU A 68 5.44 0.63 -8.65
C LEU A 68 4.79 -0.74 -8.94
N SER A 69 3.77 -1.11 -8.17
CA SER A 69 3.05 -2.36 -8.38
C SER A 69 2.26 -2.36 -9.69
N TRP A 70 1.74 -1.21 -10.13
CA TRP A 70 1.09 -1.08 -11.44
C TRP A 70 2.07 -1.23 -12.61
N PHE A 71 3.26 -0.65 -12.50
CA PHE A 71 4.33 -0.83 -13.50
C PHE A 71 4.79 -2.29 -13.57
N THR A 72 4.98 -2.95 -12.42
CA THR A 72 5.35 -4.37 -12.37
C THR A 72 4.27 -5.30 -12.94
N LEU A 73 2.98 -5.02 -12.75
CA LEU A 73 1.91 -5.78 -13.41
C LEU A 73 1.99 -5.65 -14.93
N LYS A 74 2.22 -4.44 -15.44
CA LYS A 74 2.34 -4.15 -16.88
C LYS A 74 3.53 -4.85 -17.55
N GLU A 75 4.58 -5.18 -16.81
CA GLU A 75 5.74 -5.91 -17.30
C GLU A 75 5.53 -7.43 -17.27
N GLN A 76 4.56 -7.90 -16.48
CA GLN A 76 4.20 -9.32 -16.33
C GLN A 76 3.00 -9.74 -17.18
N ASP A 77 2.24 -8.79 -17.74
CA ASP A 77 1.21 -9.00 -18.78
C ASP A 77 1.82 -9.01 -20.17
#